data_AF-A0AAQ3LSU7-F1
#
_entry.id   AF-A0AAQ3LSU7-F1
#
_cell.length_a   1.000
_cell.length_b   1.000
_cell.length_c   1.000
_cell.angle_alpha   90.00
_cell.angle_beta   90.00
_cell.angle_gamma   90.00
#
_symmetry.space_group_name_H-M   'P 1'
#
loop_
_entity.id
_entity.type
_entity.pdbx_description
1 polymer ?
#
loop_
_entity_poly.entity_id
_entity_poly.type
_entity_poly.pdbx_seq_one_letter_code
_entity_poly.pdbx_strand_id
1 'polypeptide(L)'
;MLDPKLVRTQPQEVAARLATRGFQLDVARIEALEEQRKSVQTRTEQLQAERNARSKAIGQAKQRGEDIAPLLADVDRMGSELEEGKRQLDAIQGELDAMLLGIPNLPHESVPVGADEDANVEVRRWGTPKTFDFEVKDHVALGERHGWLDFETAAKLSGARFALMRGPIARLHRALAQFMINLHTAEHGYEEAYTPYLVQAPALQGTGQLPKFEEDLFKIGRDGEADLYLIPTAEVSLTNIVSGQILDAKQLPLKFVAHTPCFRSEAGASGRDTRGMIRQHQFDKVEMVQIVDPATSYEALEGLTANAERVLQLLELPYRVLALCTGDMGFGATKTYDLEVWVPSQDKYREISSCSNCGDFQARRMQTRYRNPETGKPELVHTLNGSGLAVGRTLVAVLENYQQADGSIRVPEVLKPYMAGIEVIG
;
A
#
# COMPACT_ATOMS: atom_id res chain seq x y z
N MET A 1 -4.20 -5.42 8.34
CA MET A 1 -4.54 -5.52 9.77
C MET A 1 -3.81 -6.72 10.34
N LEU A 2 -3.35 -6.65 11.59
CA LEU A 2 -2.76 -7.81 12.29
C LEU A 2 -3.83 -8.85 12.63
N ASP A 3 -3.43 -10.07 12.99
CA ASP A 3 -4.36 -11.09 13.49
C ASP A 3 -5.02 -10.61 14.80
N PRO A 4 -6.36 -10.42 14.85
CA PRO A 4 -7.05 -10.01 16.06
C PRO A 4 -6.86 -10.97 17.22
N LYS A 5 -6.62 -12.26 16.97
CA LYS A 5 -6.29 -13.23 18.02
C LYS A 5 -4.92 -12.91 18.60
N LEU A 6 -3.90 -12.71 17.76
CA LEU A 6 -2.55 -12.36 18.20
C LEU A 6 -2.55 -11.11 19.09
N VAL A 7 -3.20 -10.04 18.64
CA VAL A 7 -3.27 -8.77 19.40
C VAL A 7 -3.93 -8.94 20.77
N ARG A 8 -4.97 -9.79 20.87
CA ARG A 8 -5.66 -10.03 22.14
C ARG A 8 -4.93 -10.98 23.08
N THR A 9 -4.24 -12.00 22.54
CA THR A 9 -3.59 -13.04 23.36
C THR A 9 -2.16 -12.72 23.74
N GLN A 10 -1.47 -11.91 22.93
CA GLN A 10 -0.06 -11.57 23.10
C GLN A 10 0.19 -10.05 22.89
N PRO A 11 -0.60 -9.15 23.52
CA PRO A 11 -0.50 -7.71 23.25
C PRO A 11 0.86 -7.12 23.59
N GLN A 12 1.55 -7.62 24.63
CA GLN A 12 2.88 -7.13 25.02
C GLN A 12 3.96 -7.45 23.97
N GLU A 13 3.92 -8.63 23.36
CA GLU A 13 4.86 -9.01 22.31
C GLU A 13 4.63 -8.17 21.04
N VAL A 14 3.36 -8.00 20.66
CA VAL A 14 2.98 -7.13 19.55
C VAL A 14 3.45 -5.70 19.79
N ALA A 15 3.24 -5.16 21.00
CA ALA A 15 3.69 -3.83 21.38
C ALA A 15 5.21 -3.68 21.29
N ALA A 16 5.98 -4.66 21.77
CA ALA A 16 7.44 -4.64 21.71
C ALA A 16 7.96 -4.60 20.27
N ARG A 17 7.34 -5.35 19.36
CA ARG A 17 7.71 -5.32 17.93
C ARG A 17 7.28 -4.01 17.26
N LEU A 18 6.10 -3.48 17.57
CA LEU A 18 5.64 -2.20 17.02
C LEU A 18 6.46 -1.00 17.52
N ALA A 19 6.99 -1.07 18.74
CA ALA A 19 7.88 -0.06 19.29
C ALA A 19 9.16 0.11 18.46
N THR A 20 9.64 -0.93 17.77
CA THR A 20 10.77 -0.81 16.82
C THR A 20 10.47 0.13 15.65
N ARG A 21 9.18 0.31 15.31
CA ARG A 21 8.72 1.26 14.29
C ARG A 21 8.40 2.66 14.85
N GLY A 22 8.71 2.91 16.11
CA GLY A 22 8.28 4.11 16.82
C GLY A 22 6.77 4.18 17.10
N PHE A 23 6.01 3.08 16.95
CA PHE A 23 4.57 3.03 17.23
C PHE A 23 4.29 2.53 18.65
N GLN A 24 3.56 3.32 19.44
CA GLN A 24 3.12 2.90 20.78
C GLN A 24 1.71 2.29 20.72
N LEU A 25 1.63 0.98 20.95
CA LEU A 25 0.34 0.28 21.06
C LEU A 25 -0.29 0.56 22.44
N ASP A 26 -1.56 0.97 22.46
CA ASP A 26 -2.33 1.13 23.69
C ASP A 26 -2.80 -0.24 24.24
N VAL A 27 -1.86 -0.96 24.83
CA VAL A 27 -2.09 -2.27 25.43
C VAL A 27 -3.15 -2.20 26.54
N ALA A 28 -3.12 -1.14 27.35
CA ALA A 28 -4.06 -0.96 28.46
C ALA A 28 -5.50 -0.86 27.96
N ARG A 29 -5.74 -0.12 26.87
CA ARG A 29 -7.08 -0.03 26.28
C ARG A 29 -7.53 -1.36 25.67
N ILE A 30 -6.64 -2.09 25.00
CA ILE A 30 -6.95 -3.43 24.45
C ILE A 30 -7.33 -4.41 25.57
N GLU A 31 -6.58 -4.43 26.66
CA GLU A 31 -6.85 -5.29 27.82
C GLU A 31 -8.18 -4.93 28.49
N ALA A 32 -8.46 -3.63 28.68
CA ALA A 32 -9.71 -3.16 29.25
C ALA A 32 -10.92 -3.53 28.38
N LEU A 33 -10.83 -3.39 27.06
CA LEU A 33 -11.87 -3.79 26.12
C LEU A 33 -12.10 -5.30 26.13
N GLU A 34 -11.04 -6.10 26.19
CA GLU A 34 -11.15 -7.56 26.23
C GLU A 34 -11.73 -8.05 27.58
N GLU A 35 -11.41 -7.39 28.69
CA GLU A 35 -12.04 -7.68 30.00
C GLU A 35 -13.54 -7.35 29.98
N GLN A 36 -13.91 -6.18 29.45
CA GLN A 36 -15.32 -5.81 29.27
C GLN A 36 -16.05 -6.82 28.37
N ARG A 37 -15.44 -7.20 27.24
CA ARG A 37 -16.01 -8.21 26.33
C ARG A 37 -16.27 -9.53 27.04
N LYS A 38 -15.30 -10.04 27.81
CA LYS A 38 -15.43 -11.31 28.57
C LYS A 38 -16.52 -11.22 29.63
N SER A 39 -16.61 -10.10 30.34
CA SER A 39 -17.63 -9.84 31.36
C SER A 39 -19.04 -9.88 30.76
N VAL A 40 -19.27 -9.12 29.68
CA VAL A 40 -20.56 -9.08 28.99
C VAL A 40 -20.89 -10.43 28.36
N GLN A 41 -19.92 -11.10 27.72
CA GLN A 41 -20.10 -12.42 27.13
C GLN A 41 -20.54 -13.47 28.16
N THR A 42 -19.90 -13.49 29.34
CA THR A 42 -20.26 -14.41 30.41
C THR A 42 -21.67 -14.12 30.93
N ARG A 43 -22.02 -12.83 31.09
CA ARG A 43 -23.36 -12.41 31.51
C ARG A 43 -24.44 -12.80 30.50
N THR A 44 -24.19 -12.62 29.20
CA THR A 44 -25.15 -12.98 28.15
C THR A 44 -25.34 -14.50 28.06
N GLU A 45 -24.27 -15.29 28.20
CA GLU A 45 -24.37 -16.75 28.27
C GLU A 45 -25.19 -17.23 29.48
N GLN A 46 -24.95 -16.64 30.65
CA GLN A 46 -25.73 -16.92 31.85
C GLN A 46 -27.22 -16.55 31.67
N LEU A 47 -27.52 -15.34 31.19
CA LEU A 47 -28.88 -14.88 30.93
C LEU A 47 -29.59 -15.76 29.90
N GLN A 48 -28.87 -16.21 28.87
CA GLN A 48 -29.42 -17.08 27.84
C GLN A 48 -29.80 -18.45 28.41
N ALA A 49 -28.99 -19.00 29.32
CA ALA A 49 -29.30 -20.23 30.04
C ALA A 49 -30.49 -20.06 30.98
N GLU A 50 -30.53 -18.98 31.76
CA GLU A 50 -31.62 -18.66 32.69
C GLU A 50 -32.94 -18.45 31.95
N ARG A 51 -32.94 -17.67 30.86
CA ARG A 51 -34.12 -17.45 30.01
C ARG A 51 -34.67 -18.76 29.48
N ASN A 52 -33.80 -19.63 28.96
CA ASN A 52 -34.21 -20.94 28.42
C ASN A 52 -34.81 -21.84 29.51
N ALA A 53 -34.26 -21.82 30.73
CA ALA A 53 -34.80 -22.56 31.86
C ALA A 53 -36.18 -22.01 32.29
N ARG A 54 -36.34 -20.69 32.37
CA ARG A 54 -37.61 -20.01 32.70
C ARG A 54 -38.68 -20.26 31.63
N SER A 55 -38.32 -20.21 30.34
CA SER A 55 -39.24 -20.55 29.25
C SER A 55 -39.76 -21.99 29.34
N LYS A 56 -38.91 -22.95 29.73
CA LYS A 56 -39.35 -24.33 30.01
C LYS A 56 -40.28 -24.40 31.22
N ALA A 57 -39.97 -23.66 32.30
CA ALA A 57 -40.80 -23.61 33.50
C ALA A 57 -42.20 -23.03 33.24
N ILE A 58 -42.34 -22.05 32.32
CA ILE A 58 -43.65 -21.55 31.87
C ILE A 58 -44.50 -22.67 31.27
N GLY A 59 -43.92 -23.51 30.41
CA GLY A 59 -44.62 -24.65 29.81
C GLY A 59 -45.13 -25.64 30.86
N GLN A 60 -44.31 -25.92 31.89
CA GLN A 60 -44.70 -26.79 32.99
C GLN A 60 -45.75 -26.17 33.91
N ALA A 61 -45.63 -24.88 34.26
CA ALA A 61 -46.61 -24.15 35.07
C ALA A 61 -47.99 -24.08 34.38
N LYS A 62 -48.01 -23.86 33.05
CA LYS A 62 -49.24 -23.95 32.25
C LYS A 62 -49.92 -25.32 32.35
N GLN A 63 -49.15 -26.41 32.34
CA GLN A 63 -49.70 -27.77 32.49
C GLN A 63 -50.29 -28.02 33.88
N ARG A 64 -49.76 -27.34 34.92
CA ARG A 64 -50.23 -27.45 36.30
C ARG A 64 -51.33 -26.45 36.67
N GLY A 65 -51.72 -25.56 35.74
CA GLY A 65 -52.73 -24.52 36.00
C GLY A 65 -52.26 -23.41 36.95
N GLU A 66 -50.94 -23.22 37.08
CA GLU A 66 -50.33 -22.19 37.93
C GLU A 66 -50.33 -20.81 37.24
N ASP A 67 -50.22 -19.74 38.04
CA ASP A 67 -50.02 -18.39 37.50
C ASP A 67 -48.63 -18.26 36.86
N ILE A 68 -48.62 -17.85 35.59
CA ILE A 68 -47.41 -17.69 34.78
C ILE A 68 -46.99 -16.23 34.58
N ALA A 69 -47.79 -15.26 35.04
CA ALA A 69 -47.46 -13.85 34.95
C ALA A 69 -46.06 -13.50 35.48
N PRO A 70 -45.60 -14.00 36.66
CA PRO A 70 -44.26 -13.69 37.14
C PRO A 70 -43.16 -14.31 36.28
N LEU A 71 -43.39 -15.50 35.72
CA LEU A 71 -42.43 -16.16 34.84
C LEU A 71 -42.32 -15.46 33.48
N LEU A 72 -43.44 -14.94 32.95
CA LEU A 72 -43.44 -14.14 31.73
C LEU A 72 -42.68 -12.82 31.91
N ALA A 73 -42.88 -12.13 33.03
CA ALA A 73 -42.15 -10.91 33.37
C ALA A 73 -40.64 -11.14 33.49
N ASP A 74 -40.22 -12.26 34.10
CA ASP A 74 -38.81 -12.65 34.17
C ASP A 74 -38.20 -12.89 32.77
N VAL A 75 -38.91 -13.60 31.89
CA VAL A 75 -38.44 -13.87 30.52
C VAL A 75 -38.33 -12.58 29.71
N ASP A 76 -39.29 -11.67 29.84
CA ASP A 76 -39.29 -10.38 29.14
C ASP A 76 -38.13 -9.48 29.60
N ARG A 77 -37.89 -9.40 30.92
CA ARG A 77 -36.72 -8.72 31.49
C ARG A 77 -35.41 -9.31 30.97
N MET A 78 -35.27 -10.63 31.00
CA MET A 78 -34.08 -11.32 30.48
C MET A 78 -33.89 -11.10 28.98
N GLY A 79 -34.98 -11.03 28.21
CA GLY A 79 -34.95 -10.68 26.79
C GLY A 79 -34.38 -9.28 26.56
N SER A 80 -34.85 -8.30 27.33
CA SER A 80 -34.34 -6.92 27.27
C SER A 80 -32.86 -6.81 27.66
N GLU A 81 -32.43 -7.52 28.72
CA GLU A 81 -31.02 -7.55 29.13
C GLU A 81 -30.12 -8.23 28.09
N LEU A 82 -30.60 -9.28 27.40
CA LEU A 82 -29.84 -9.93 26.32
C LEU A 82 -29.65 -9.02 25.10
N GLU A 83 -30.67 -8.26 24.71
CA GLU A 83 -30.55 -7.28 23.62
C GLU A 83 -29.57 -6.15 23.98
N GLU A 84 -29.55 -5.72 25.24
CA GLU A 84 -28.55 -4.76 25.71
C GLU A 84 -27.14 -5.35 25.72
N GLY A 85 -26.96 -6.57 26.23
CA GLY A 85 -25.68 -7.25 26.20
C GLY A 85 -25.14 -7.46 24.78
N LYS A 86 -26.03 -7.73 23.81
CA LYS A 86 -25.67 -7.78 22.39
C LYS A 86 -25.19 -6.42 21.87
N ARG A 87 -25.92 -5.33 22.13
CA ARG A 87 -25.49 -3.97 21.75
C ARG A 87 -24.13 -3.62 22.35
N GLN A 88 -23.88 -3.99 23.60
CA GLN A 88 -22.59 -3.76 24.27
C GLN A 88 -21.46 -4.56 23.62
N LEU A 89 -21.67 -5.84 23.30
CA LEU A 89 -20.68 -6.65 22.60
C LEU A 89 -20.38 -6.10 21.20
N ASP A 90 -21.40 -5.69 20.45
CA ASP A 90 -21.25 -5.11 19.12
C ASP A 90 -20.48 -3.78 19.18
N ALA A 91 -20.75 -2.93 20.18
CA ALA A 91 -20.02 -1.68 20.40
C ALA A 91 -18.55 -1.90 20.77
N ILE A 92 -18.27 -2.85 21.69
CA ILE A 92 -16.91 -3.22 22.08
C ILE A 92 -16.13 -3.76 20.87
N GLN A 93 -16.76 -4.63 20.08
CA GLN A 93 -16.14 -5.18 18.88
C GLN A 93 -15.86 -4.09 17.83
N GLY A 94 -16.80 -3.17 17.62
CA GLY A 94 -16.62 -2.04 16.70
C GLY A 94 -15.46 -1.12 17.11
N GLU A 95 -15.30 -0.83 18.40
CA GLU A 95 -14.16 -0.06 18.90
C GLU A 95 -12.84 -0.80 18.69
N LEU A 96 -12.80 -2.10 18.99
CA LEU A 96 -11.62 -2.92 18.79
C LEU A 96 -11.24 -2.99 17.30
N ASP A 97 -12.21 -3.17 16.40
CA ASP A 97 -11.98 -3.22 14.96
C ASP A 97 -11.42 -1.89 14.43
N ALA A 98 -11.98 -0.77 14.88
CA ALA A 98 -11.46 0.55 14.53
C ALA A 98 -10.00 0.75 14.99
N MET A 99 -9.68 0.31 16.22
CA MET A 99 -8.32 0.36 16.75
C MET A 99 -7.36 -0.52 15.94
N LEU A 100 -7.74 -1.76 15.64
CA LEU A 100 -6.91 -2.71 14.88
C LEU A 100 -6.62 -2.20 13.46
N LEU A 101 -7.54 -1.45 12.85
CA LEU A 101 -7.32 -0.79 11.56
C LEU A 101 -6.30 0.36 11.62
N GLY A 102 -6.02 0.91 12.80
CA GLY A 102 -5.00 1.93 13.03
C GLY A 102 -3.58 1.41 13.28
N ILE A 103 -3.43 0.10 13.50
CA ILE A 103 -2.13 -0.53 13.84
C ILE A 103 -1.33 -0.85 12.55
N PRO A 104 -0.07 -0.42 12.44
CA PRO A 104 0.79 -0.76 11.30
C PRO A 104 1.17 -2.24 11.31
N ASN A 105 1.75 -2.71 10.21
CA ASN A 105 2.19 -4.08 10.10
C ASN A 105 3.44 -4.37 10.96
N LEU A 106 3.59 -5.63 11.36
CA LEU A 106 4.74 -6.08 12.15
C LEU A 106 5.98 -6.24 11.24
N PRO A 107 7.13 -5.62 11.57
CA PRO A 107 8.36 -5.82 10.82
C PRO A 107 8.80 -7.28 10.84
N HIS A 108 9.28 -7.79 9.73
CA HIS A 108 9.93 -9.09 9.68
C HIS A 108 11.23 -9.07 10.50
N GLU A 109 11.62 -10.22 11.08
CA GLU A 109 12.80 -10.33 11.95
C GLU A 109 14.12 -9.97 11.26
N SER A 110 14.18 -10.04 9.93
CA SER A 110 15.37 -9.66 9.14
C SER A 110 15.47 -8.16 8.82
N VAL A 111 14.51 -7.34 9.25
CA VAL A 111 14.56 -5.89 9.05
C VAL A 111 15.50 -5.26 10.08
N PRO A 112 16.45 -4.39 9.66
CA PRO A 112 17.31 -3.69 10.61
C PRO A 112 16.49 -2.76 11.49
N VAL A 113 16.77 -2.77 12.80
CA VAL A 113 16.09 -1.87 13.73
C VAL A 113 16.70 -0.47 13.62
N GLY A 114 15.85 0.52 13.39
CA GLY A 114 16.24 1.92 13.22
C GLY A 114 15.06 2.86 13.44
N ALA A 115 15.34 4.10 13.81
CA ALA A 115 14.31 5.10 14.10
C ALA A 115 13.83 5.85 12.86
N ASP A 116 14.69 6.00 11.85
CA ASP A 116 14.52 6.85 10.68
C ASP A 116 15.41 6.38 9.50
N GLU A 117 15.36 7.13 8.40
CA GLU A 117 16.08 6.87 7.15
C GLU A 117 17.61 6.73 7.29
N ASP A 118 18.22 7.32 8.33
CA ASP A 118 19.68 7.24 8.55
C ASP A 118 20.13 5.83 8.99
N ALA A 119 19.22 5.02 9.49
CA ALA A 119 19.47 3.62 9.86
C ALA A 119 19.20 2.62 8.72
N ASN A 120 18.82 3.09 7.53
CA ASN A 120 18.67 2.25 6.36
C ASN A 120 20.01 1.66 5.92
N VAL A 121 19.97 0.41 5.44
CA VAL A 121 21.20 -0.34 5.10
C VAL A 121 21.32 -0.49 3.60
N GLU A 122 22.43 -0.03 3.02
CA GLU A 122 22.73 -0.31 1.61
C GLU A 122 23.07 -1.79 1.44
N VAL A 123 22.27 -2.48 0.62
CA VAL A 123 22.42 -3.91 0.34
C VAL A 123 23.35 -4.14 -0.83
N ARG A 124 23.19 -3.34 -1.89
CA ARG A 124 23.97 -3.43 -3.14
C ARG A 124 23.86 -2.14 -3.94
N ARG A 125 24.77 -1.98 -4.90
CA ARG A 125 24.80 -0.89 -5.87
C ARG A 125 25.12 -1.41 -7.26
N TRP A 126 24.68 -0.67 -8.27
CA TRP A 126 24.92 -1.01 -9.68
C TRP A 126 25.22 0.25 -10.50
N GLY A 127 26.12 0.11 -11.47
CA GLY A 127 26.59 1.22 -12.31
C GLY A 127 27.61 2.12 -11.61
N THR A 128 28.12 3.11 -12.34
CA THR A 128 29.02 4.14 -11.80
C THR A 128 28.48 5.50 -12.24
N PRO A 129 28.18 6.41 -11.29
CA PRO A 129 27.81 7.78 -11.62
C PRO A 129 28.76 8.42 -12.64
N LYS A 130 28.20 8.98 -13.70
CA LYS A 130 28.99 9.61 -14.77
C LYS A 130 29.69 10.85 -14.23
N THR A 131 30.98 11.00 -14.50
CA THR A 131 31.69 12.27 -14.34
C THR A 131 31.48 13.11 -15.60
N PHE A 132 31.00 14.34 -15.41
CA PHE A 132 30.78 15.29 -16.49
C PHE A 132 31.97 16.24 -16.62
N ASP A 133 32.37 16.56 -17.85
CA ASP A 133 33.41 17.54 -18.20
C ASP A 133 32.84 18.95 -18.44
N PHE A 134 31.57 19.15 -18.08
CA PHE A 134 30.83 20.41 -18.13
C PHE A 134 29.92 20.55 -16.91
N GLU A 135 29.40 21.77 -16.68
CA GLU A 135 28.47 22.04 -15.59
C GLU A 135 27.12 21.34 -15.83
N VAL A 136 26.75 20.47 -14.90
CA VAL A 136 25.52 19.67 -14.93
C VAL A 136 24.30 20.58 -14.77
N LYS A 137 23.33 20.44 -15.67
CA LYS A 137 22.01 21.09 -15.55
C LYS A 137 21.01 20.17 -14.89
N ASP A 138 20.10 20.73 -14.09
CA ASP A 138 18.95 20.01 -13.56
C ASP A 138 17.93 19.72 -14.68
N HIS A 139 17.08 18.72 -14.46
CA HIS A 139 16.02 18.36 -15.42
C HIS A 139 15.06 19.52 -15.75
N VAL A 140 14.92 20.50 -14.85
CA VAL A 140 14.11 21.70 -15.10
C VAL A 140 14.76 22.57 -16.17
N ALA A 141 16.02 22.97 -15.99
CA ALA A 141 16.76 23.78 -16.96
C ALA A 141 16.89 23.08 -18.31
N LEU A 142 17.07 21.76 -18.33
CA LEU A 142 17.09 20.96 -19.55
C LEU A 142 15.73 20.98 -20.28
N GLY A 143 14.63 20.82 -19.55
CA GLY A 143 13.29 20.76 -20.14
C GLY A 143 12.70 22.12 -20.54
N GLU A 144 13.05 23.19 -19.82
CA GLU A 144 12.60 24.56 -20.09
C GLU A 144 13.21 25.14 -21.37
N ARG A 145 14.41 24.68 -21.77
CA ARG A 145 15.15 25.20 -22.93
C ARG A 145 14.32 25.32 -24.22
N HIS A 146 13.47 24.34 -24.49
CA HIS A 146 12.57 24.31 -25.66
C HIS A 146 11.09 24.40 -25.27
N GLY A 147 10.78 24.68 -23.99
CA GLY A 147 9.42 24.69 -23.45
C GLY A 147 8.73 23.32 -23.50
N TRP A 148 9.51 22.24 -23.43
CA TRP A 148 9.00 20.87 -23.46
C TRP A 148 8.70 20.31 -22.08
N LEU A 149 9.23 20.94 -21.02
CA LEU A 149 8.77 20.80 -19.65
C LEU A 149 8.37 22.19 -19.14
N ASP A 150 7.10 22.36 -18.83
CA ASP A 150 6.50 23.67 -18.55
C ASP A 150 5.71 23.63 -17.24
N PHE A 151 6.34 24.11 -16.17
CA PHE A 151 5.73 24.21 -14.85
C PHE A 151 4.85 25.46 -14.71
N GLU A 152 5.13 26.52 -15.44
CA GLU A 152 4.37 27.78 -15.38
C GLU A 152 2.95 27.57 -15.93
N THR A 153 2.83 26.94 -17.10
CA THR A 153 1.54 26.59 -17.67
C THR A 153 0.80 25.58 -16.81
N ALA A 154 1.48 24.60 -16.21
CA ALA A 154 0.84 23.65 -15.29
C ALA A 154 0.31 24.36 -14.03
N ALA A 155 1.09 25.29 -13.45
CA ALA A 155 0.67 26.11 -12.33
C ALA A 155 -0.56 26.96 -12.64
N LYS A 156 -0.63 27.53 -13.85
CA LYS A 156 -1.80 28.26 -14.34
C LYS A 156 -3.05 27.36 -14.45
N LEU A 157 -2.89 26.08 -14.78
CA LEU A 157 -4.01 25.15 -14.96
C LEU A 157 -4.48 24.52 -13.64
N SER A 158 -3.57 24.18 -12.74
CA SER A 158 -3.85 23.26 -11.61
C SER A 158 -3.17 23.65 -10.30
N GLY A 159 -2.43 24.76 -10.26
CA GLY A 159 -1.62 25.16 -9.10
C GLY A 159 -0.27 24.45 -9.04
N ALA A 160 0.43 24.61 -7.90
CA ALA A 160 1.77 24.04 -7.71
C ALA A 160 1.78 22.50 -7.77
N ARG A 161 2.98 21.92 -7.97
CA ARG A 161 3.22 20.46 -8.00
C ARG A 161 2.49 19.70 -9.12
N PHE A 162 2.28 20.37 -10.24
CA PHE A 162 1.90 19.77 -11.53
C PHE A 162 2.93 20.15 -12.60
N ALA A 163 3.03 19.34 -13.66
CA ALA A 163 3.92 19.55 -14.78
C ALA A 163 3.21 19.33 -16.13
N LEU A 164 3.47 20.21 -17.09
CA LEU A 164 3.06 20.01 -18.48
C LEU A 164 4.28 19.56 -19.28
N MET A 165 4.15 18.43 -19.97
CA MET A 165 5.18 17.94 -20.90
C MET A 165 4.71 18.07 -22.34
N ARG A 166 5.61 18.44 -23.26
CA ARG A 166 5.33 18.61 -24.69
C ARG A 166 6.42 17.95 -25.55
N GLY A 167 6.09 17.76 -26.82
CA GLY A 167 7.05 17.33 -27.85
C GLY A 167 7.83 16.05 -27.48
N PRO A 168 9.15 16.00 -27.75
CA PRO A 168 9.95 14.81 -27.53
C PRO A 168 10.13 14.43 -26.04
N ILE A 169 10.03 15.37 -25.08
CA ILE A 169 10.06 15.01 -23.64
C ILE A 169 8.79 14.26 -23.24
N ALA A 170 7.61 14.73 -23.67
CA ALA A 170 6.36 13.99 -23.47
C ALA A 170 6.41 12.61 -24.16
N ARG A 171 7.02 12.54 -25.35
CA ARG A 171 7.24 11.27 -26.05
C ARG A 171 8.15 10.34 -25.27
N LEU A 172 9.25 10.85 -24.70
CA LEU A 172 10.19 10.08 -23.88
C LEU A 172 9.54 9.58 -22.59
N HIS A 173 8.74 10.41 -21.92
CA HIS A 173 7.93 10.00 -20.76
C HIS A 173 7.00 8.82 -21.10
N ARG A 174 6.29 8.90 -22.24
CA ARG A 174 5.47 7.79 -22.73
C ARG A 174 6.32 6.58 -23.11
N ALA A 175 7.46 6.77 -23.77
CA ALA A 175 8.37 5.67 -24.14
C ALA A 175 8.87 4.90 -22.91
N LEU A 176 9.17 5.59 -21.82
CA LEU A 176 9.54 4.97 -20.54
C LEU A 176 8.43 4.06 -20.01
N ALA A 177 7.20 4.57 -19.90
CA ALA A 177 6.07 3.77 -19.43
C ALA A 177 5.82 2.54 -20.32
N GLN A 178 5.87 2.71 -21.65
CA GLN A 178 5.68 1.60 -22.60
C GLN A 178 6.80 0.56 -22.54
N PHE A 179 8.05 0.99 -22.40
CA PHE A 179 9.18 0.09 -22.18
C PHE A 179 9.00 -0.74 -20.91
N MET A 180 8.64 -0.08 -19.80
CA MET A 180 8.42 -0.74 -18.50
C MET A 180 7.32 -1.80 -18.59
N ILE A 181 6.12 -1.45 -19.09
CA ILE A 181 5.02 -2.41 -19.22
C ILE A 181 5.42 -3.60 -20.10
N ASN A 182 6.01 -3.34 -21.28
CA ASN A 182 6.44 -4.39 -22.20
C ASN A 182 7.47 -5.33 -21.56
N LEU A 183 8.41 -4.79 -20.79
CA LEU A 183 9.39 -5.60 -20.08
C LEU A 183 8.72 -6.52 -19.06
N HIS A 184 7.84 -5.98 -18.22
CA HIS A 184 7.20 -6.76 -17.16
C HIS A 184 6.26 -7.84 -17.70
N THR A 185 5.55 -7.56 -18.79
CA THR A 185 4.66 -8.53 -19.43
C THR A 185 5.42 -9.59 -20.22
N ALA A 186 6.44 -9.20 -21.00
CA ALA A 186 7.15 -10.13 -21.88
C ALA A 186 8.19 -10.99 -21.16
N GLU A 187 8.92 -10.43 -20.18
CA GLU A 187 10.08 -11.10 -19.57
C GLU A 187 9.83 -11.52 -18.11
N HIS A 188 8.97 -10.80 -17.39
CA HIS A 188 8.77 -11.03 -15.95
C HIS A 188 7.46 -11.78 -15.62
N GLY A 189 6.64 -12.12 -16.61
CA GLY A 189 5.43 -12.93 -16.43
C GLY A 189 4.30 -12.22 -15.66
N TYR A 190 4.20 -10.90 -15.79
CA TYR A 190 3.07 -10.14 -15.26
C TYR A 190 1.94 -10.05 -16.28
N GLU A 191 0.70 -10.18 -15.82
CA GLU A 191 -0.50 -9.87 -16.60
C GLU A 191 -0.76 -8.35 -16.58
N GLU A 192 -0.97 -7.76 -17.75
CA GLU A 192 -1.30 -6.35 -17.87
C GLU A 192 -2.76 -6.08 -17.53
N ALA A 193 -3.01 -5.05 -16.71
CA ALA A 193 -4.35 -4.63 -16.33
C ALA A 193 -4.57 -3.13 -16.53
N TYR A 194 -5.69 -2.77 -17.14
CA TYR A 194 -6.23 -1.41 -17.10
C TYR A 194 -7.26 -1.31 -15.96
N THR A 195 -7.05 -0.41 -15.00
CA THR A 195 -7.88 -0.31 -13.79
C THR A 195 -8.60 1.02 -13.67
N PRO A 196 -9.72 1.10 -12.93
CA PRO A 196 -10.28 2.38 -12.51
C PRO A 196 -9.29 3.24 -11.72
N TYR A 197 -9.28 4.56 -11.95
CA TYR A 197 -8.46 5.51 -11.18
C TYR A 197 -9.23 6.17 -10.04
N LEU A 198 -10.54 5.93 -9.97
CA LEU A 198 -11.41 6.30 -8.87
C LEU A 198 -11.89 5.02 -8.19
N VAL A 199 -11.70 4.94 -6.87
CA VAL A 199 -12.09 3.78 -6.06
C VAL A 199 -12.93 4.23 -4.87
N GLN A 200 -13.77 3.33 -4.36
CA GLN A 200 -14.50 3.56 -3.12
C GLN A 200 -13.62 3.23 -1.90
N ALA A 201 -14.02 3.74 -0.73
CA ALA A 201 -13.31 3.55 0.54
C ALA A 201 -12.94 2.09 0.88
N PRO A 202 -13.76 1.05 0.60
CA PRO A 202 -13.39 -0.33 0.93
C PRO A 202 -12.09 -0.81 0.27
N ALA A 203 -11.79 -0.36 -0.96
CA ALA A 203 -10.54 -0.73 -1.64
C ALA A 203 -9.32 -0.13 -0.91
N LEU A 204 -9.41 1.15 -0.54
CA LEU A 204 -8.38 1.86 0.23
C LEU A 204 -8.21 1.28 1.64
N GLN A 205 -9.30 0.85 2.28
CA GLN A 205 -9.23 0.14 3.55
C GLN A 205 -8.56 -1.22 3.38
N GLY A 206 -8.78 -1.92 2.26
CA GLY A 206 -8.15 -3.17 1.89
C GLY A 206 -6.62 -3.10 1.86
N THR A 207 -6.07 -2.11 1.16
CA THR A 207 -4.62 -1.91 1.03
C THR A 207 -3.99 -1.09 2.16
N GLY A 208 -4.80 -0.41 2.98
CA GLY A 208 -4.36 0.19 4.24
C GLY A 208 -4.18 1.71 4.23
N GLN A 209 -4.54 2.39 3.14
CA GLN A 209 -4.59 3.86 3.10
C GLN A 209 -5.67 4.38 4.06
N LEU A 210 -6.84 3.74 4.08
CA LEU A 210 -7.88 4.04 5.07
C LEU A 210 -7.83 3.11 6.30
N PRO A 211 -8.17 3.62 7.49
CA PRO A 211 -8.70 4.97 7.76
C PRO A 211 -7.62 6.05 8.05
N LYS A 212 -6.35 5.66 8.21
CA LYS A 212 -5.32 6.52 8.82
C LYS A 212 -4.84 7.67 7.91
N PHE A 213 -4.80 7.46 6.61
CA PHE A 213 -4.17 8.36 5.63
C PHE A 213 -5.20 9.01 4.69
N GLU A 214 -6.41 9.32 5.19
CA GLU A 214 -7.44 9.98 4.36
C GLU A 214 -6.97 11.36 3.85
N GLU A 215 -6.21 12.10 4.67
CA GLU A 215 -5.65 13.41 4.31
C GLU A 215 -4.62 13.35 3.17
N ASP A 216 -4.04 12.17 2.91
CA ASP A 216 -3.08 11.95 1.81
C ASP A 216 -3.77 11.78 0.44
N LEU A 217 -5.10 11.70 0.41
CA LEU A 217 -5.90 11.34 -0.75
C LEU A 217 -6.73 12.51 -1.28
N PHE A 218 -6.93 12.53 -2.59
CA PHE A 218 -7.97 13.37 -3.21
C PHE A 218 -9.32 12.64 -3.19
N LYS A 219 -10.31 13.27 -2.55
CA LYS A 219 -11.67 12.75 -2.35
C LYS A 219 -12.69 13.51 -3.21
N ILE A 220 -13.61 12.78 -3.81
CA ILE A 220 -14.73 13.28 -4.61
C ILE A 220 -16.01 12.98 -3.81
N GLY A 221 -16.54 14.02 -3.17
CA GLY A 221 -17.83 13.96 -2.47
C GLY A 221 -18.98 13.75 -3.45
N ARG A 222 -19.92 12.86 -3.13
CA ARG A 222 -21.12 12.61 -3.96
C ARG A 222 -22.40 12.63 -3.13
N ASP A 223 -23.37 13.44 -3.54
CA ASP A 223 -24.64 13.57 -2.82
C ASP A 223 -25.46 12.27 -2.91
N GLY A 224 -25.73 11.64 -1.76
CA GLY A 224 -26.55 10.43 -1.68
C GLY A 224 -25.87 9.16 -2.23
N GLU A 225 -24.58 9.22 -2.56
CA GLU A 225 -23.80 8.08 -3.05
C GLU A 225 -22.49 7.90 -2.27
N ALA A 226 -21.84 6.75 -2.40
CA ALA A 226 -20.53 6.54 -1.80
C ALA A 226 -19.48 7.49 -2.40
N ASP A 227 -18.70 8.15 -1.57
CA ASP A 227 -17.57 8.97 -2.03
C ASP A 227 -16.56 8.13 -2.84
N LEU A 228 -15.89 8.80 -3.78
CA LEU A 228 -14.81 8.21 -4.56
C LEU A 228 -13.49 8.89 -4.20
N TYR A 229 -12.39 8.17 -4.39
CA TYR A 229 -11.04 8.67 -4.15
C TYR A 229 -10.19 8.39 -5.38
N LEU A 230 -9.36 9.35 -5.75
CA LEU A 230 -8.32 9.11 -6.75
C LEU A 230 -7.26 8.16 -6.16
N ILE A 231 -6.81 7.20 -6.95
CA ILE A 231 -5.81 6.23 -6.47
C ILE A 231 -4.44 6.89 -6.24
N PRO A 232 -3.79 6.68 -5.09
CA PRO A 232 -2.42 7.16 -4.84
C PRO A 232 -1.34 6.25 -5.45
N THR A 233 -1.76 5.08 -5.94
CA THR A 233 -0.98 4.05 -6.61
C THR A 233 -1.91 2.99 -7.19
N ALA A 234 -1.55 2.36 -8.31
CA ALA A 234 -2.26 1.20 -8.85
C ALA A 234 -2.25 -0.02 -7.91
N GLU A 235 -1.39 -0.05 -6.88
CA GLU A 235 -1.43 -1.05 -5.81
C GLU A 235 -2.86 -1.20 -5.25
N VAL A 236 -3.56 -0.08 -5.06
CA VAL A 236 -4.93 -0.07 -4.51
C VAL A 236 -5.88 -0.85 -5.39
N SER A 237 -5.91 -0.55 -6.69
CA SER A 237 -6.83 -1.19 -7.62
C SER A 237 -6.43 -2.63 -7.93
N LEU A 238 -5.14 -2.90 -8.17
CA LEU A 238 -4.62 -4.22 -8.53
C LEU A 238 -4.74 -5.23 -7.40
N THR A 239 -4.35 -4.86 -6.17
CA THR A 239 -4.38 -5.79 -5.03
C THR A 239 -5.82 -6.16 -4.65
N ASN A 240 -6.77 -5.24 -4.84
CA ASN A 240 -8.19 -5.49 -4.57
C ASN A 240 -8.91 -6.32 -5.65
N ILE A 241 -8.26 -6.67 -6.79
CA ILE A 241 -8.84 -7.60 -7.78
C ILE A 241 -9.30 -8.90 -7.11
N VAL A 242 -8.51 -9.37 -6.14
CA VAL A 242 -8.74 -10.63 -5.41
C VAL A 242 -9.48 -10.46 -4.08
N SER A 243 -10.02 -9.26 -3.80
CA SER A 243 -10.73 -8.98 -2.54
C SER A 243 -11.95 -9.90 -2.36
N GLY A 244 -12.12 -10.43 -1.16
CA GLY A 244 -13.20 -11.36 -0.78
C GLY A 244 -13.11 -12.78 -1.35
N GLN A 245 -12.16 -13.07 -2.24
CA GLN A 245 -12.06 -14.35 -2.93
C GLN A 245 -11.44 -15.47 -2.08
N ILE A 246 -11.75 -16.72 -2.45
CA ILE A 246 -11.01 -17.92 -2.04
C ILE A 246 -10.43 -18.54 -3.31
N LEU A 247 -9.15 -18.28 -3.56
CA LEU A 247 -8.41 -18.72 -4.74
C LEU A 247 -8.08 -20.22 -4.66
N ASP A 248 -7.98 -20.87 -5.82
CA ASP A 248 -7.34 -22.19 -5.91
C ASP A 248 -5.82 -22.01 -5.81
N ALA A 249 -5.13 -22.88 -5.06
CA ALA A 249 -3.69 -22.79 -4.88
C ALA A 249 -2.91 -22.82 -6.21
N LYS A 250 -3.45 -23.47 -7.25
CA LYS A 250 -2.84 -23.54 -8.59
C LYS A 250 -2.86 -22.20 -9.34
N GLN A 251 -3.64 -21.24 -8.90
CA GLN A 251 -3.65 -19.88 -9.47
C GLN A 251 -2.48 -19.04 -8.96
N LEU A 252 -1.84 -19.44 -7.85
CA LEU A 252 -0.74 -18.69 -7.26
C LEU A 252 0.60 -19.09 -7.90
N PRO A 253 1.51 -18.13 -8.18
CA PRO A 253 1.35 -16.69 -7.94
C PRO A 253 0.53 -16.00 -9.03
N LEU A 254 -0.35 -15.07 -8.64
CA LEU A 254 -0.94 -14.08 -9.56
C LEU A 254 -0.01 -12.86 -9.61
N LYS A 255 0.35 -12.41 -10.81
CA LYS A 255 1.27 -11.28 -11.01
C LYS A 255 0.60 -10.26 -11.93
N PHE A 256 0.34 -9.06 -11.44
CA PHE A 256 -0.33 -7.99 -12.20
C PHE A 256 0.57 -6.78 -12.39
N VAL A 257 0.52 -6.15 -13.57
CA VAL A 257 1.20 -4.88 -13.87
C VAL A 257 0.22 -3.87 -14.45
N ALA A 258 0.32 -2.61 -14.05
CA ALA A 258 -0.46 -1.52 -14.63
C ALA A 258 0.33 -0.22 -14.71
N HIS A 259 0.10 0.55 -15.77
CA HIS A 259 0.52 1.95 -15.89
C HIS A 259 -0.67 2.85 -15.58
N THR A 260 -0.55 3.67 -14.53
CA THR A 260 -1.59 4.60 -14.14
C THR A 260 -1.01 5.96 -13.74
N PRO A 261 -1.78 7.06 -13.88
CA PRO A 261 -1.54 8.23 -13.07
C PRO A 261 -1.79 7.88 -11.60
N CYS A 262 -1.00 8.47 -10.72
CA CYS A 262 -1.08 8.35 -9.26
C CYS A 262 -1.31 9.74 -8.68
N PHE A 263 -2.22 9.85 -7.71
CA PHE A 263 -2.66 11.12 -7.15
C PHE A 263 -2.42 11.17 -5.64
N ARG A 264 -1.64 12.14 -5.16
CA ARG A 264 -1.33 12.31 -3.73
C ARG A 264 -1.49 13.76 -3.33
N SER A 265 -2.12 14.01 -2.18
CA SER A 265 -2.25 15.37 -1.64
C SER A 265 -0.90 15.94 -1.20
N GLU A 266 0.09 15.08 -0.93
CA GLU A 266 1.42 15.46 -0.44
C GLU A 266 1.34 16.37 0.82
N ALA A 267 0.33 16.11 1.66
CA ALA A 267 0.13 16.79 2.93
C ALA A 267 1.42 16.71 3.80
N GLY A 268 1.80 17.82 4.42
CA GLY A 268 3.01 17.89 5.25
C GLY A 268 4.34 18.05 4.50
N ALA A 269 4.37 18.01 3.15
CA ALA A 269 5.61 18.18 2.37
C ALA A 269 6.01 19.65 2.10
N SER A 270 5.65 20.59 2.98
CA SER A 270 5.94 22.02 2.79
C SER A 270 7.45 22.26 2.71
N GLY A 271 7.91 22.98 1.68
CA GLY A 271 9.32 23.33 1.48
C GLY A 271 10.24 22.22 0.96
N ARG A 272 9.80 20.95 0.87
CA ARG A 272 10.60 19.84 0.32
C ARG A 272 10.30 19.61 -1.17
N ASP A 273 11.35 19.46 -1.98
CA ASP A 273 11.29 19.20 -3.43
C ASP A 273 10.26 20.11 -4.14
N THR A 274 10.37 21.42 -3.94
CA THR A 274 9.42 22.42 -4.47
C THR A 274 9.61 22.70 -5.95
N ARG A 275 10.83 22.50 -6.47
CA ARG A 275 11.21 22.65 -7.88
C ARG A 275 11.36 21.29 -8.54
N GLY A 276 10.82 21.15 -9.75
CA GLY A 276 11.00 19.96 -10.59
C GLY A 276 9.93 18.89 -10.45
N MET A 277 10.22 17.67 -10.94
CA MET A 277 9.27 16.55 -11.07
C MET A 277 9.46 15.43 -10.03
N ILE A 278 10.27 15.63 -8.99
CA ILE A 278 10.54 14.57 -7.98
C ILE A 278 9.31 14.30 -7.10
N ARG A 279 8.56 15.35 -6.74
CA ARG A 279 7.36 15.29 -5.90
C ARG A 279 6.23 16.12 -6.50
N GLN A 280 5.20 15.44 -7.01
CA GLN A 280 4.07 16.04 -7.72
C GLN A 280 2.75 15.52 -7.13
N HIS A 281 1.67 16.29 -7.24
CA HIS A 281 0.32 15.81 -6.90
C HIS A 281 -0.15 14.72 -7.86
N GLN A 282 0.30 14.78 -9.12
CA GLN A 282 0.03 13.78 -10.14
C GLN A 282 1.34 13.31 -10.77
N PHE A 283 1.56 12.01 -10.81
CA PHE A 283 2.71 11.39 -11.47
C PHE A 283 2.33 10.02 -12.04
N ASP A 284 2.97 9.60 -13.12
CA ASP A 284 2.76 8.26 -13.67
C ASP A 284 3.66 7.23 -12.99
N LYS A 285 3.12 6.03 -12.81
CA LYS A 285 3.85 4.89 -12.28
C LYS A 285 3.45 3.61 -13.00
N VAL A 286 4.44 2.76 -13.27
CA VAL A 286 4.20 1.36 -13.64
C VAL A 286 4.32 0.52 -12.36
N GLU A 287 3.22 -0.05 -11.92
CA GLU A 287 3.15 -0.80 -10.67
C GLU A 287 3.16 -2.30 -10.93
N MET A 288 3.91 -3.03 -10.13
CA MET A 288 3.90 -4.48 -10.07
C MET A 288 3.23 -4.94 -8.77
N VAL A 289 2.28 -5.86 -8.85
CA VAL A 289 1.63 -6.50 -7.70
C VAL A 289 1.75 -8.02 -7.82
N GLN A 290 2.02 -8.70 -6.71
CA GLN A 290 1.99 -10.16 -6.64
C GLN A 290 1.07 -10.63 -5.51
N ILE A 291 0.23 -11.62 -5.81
CA ILE A 291 -0.57 -12.36 -4.84
C ILE A 291 -0.02 -13.78 -4.79
N VAL A 292 0.51 -14.19 -3.65
CA VAL A 292 1.37 -15.38 -3.56
C VAL A 292 1.01 -16.27 -2.39
N ASP A 293 1.49 -17.51 -2.46
CA ASP A 293 1.48 -18.43 -1.33
C ASP A 293 2.33 -17.84 -0.17
N PRO A 294 1.83 -17.83 1.07
CA PRO A 294 2.56 -17.31 2.24
C PRO A 294 4.01 -17.79 2.35
N ALA A 295 4.28 -19.07 2.04
CA ALA A 295 5.60 -19.69 2.17
C ALA A 295 6.63 -19.11 1.19
N THR A 296 6.18 -18.53 0.08
CA THR A 296 7.04 -18.03 -1.00
C THR A 296 7.26 -16.51 -0.97
N SER A 297 6.55 -15.80 -0.08
CA SER A 297 6.46 -14.33 -0.14
C SER A 297 7.80 -13.57 0.00
N TYR A 298 8.74 -14.05 0.81
CA TYR A 298 10.04 -13.37 0.93
C TYR A 298 10.97 -13.65 -0.25
N GLU A 299 10.87 -14.81 -0.89
CA GLU A 299 11.56 -15.08 -2.15
C GLU A 299 10.95 -14.25 -3.29
N ALA A 300 9.62 -14.14 -3.31
CA ALA A 300 8.89 -13.28 -4.24
C ALA A 300 9.31 -11.80 -4.14
N LEU A 301 9.62 -11.31 -2.93
CA LEU A 301 10.13 -9.95 -2.72
C LEU A 301 11.49 -9.73 -3.40
N GLU A 302 12.40 -10.69 -3.31
CA GLU A 302 13.71 -10.59 -3.97
C GLU A 302 13.52 -10.56 -5.50
N GLY A 303 12.66 -11.42 -6.05
CA GLY A 303 12.32 -11.42 -7.48
C GLY A 303 11.64 -10.13 -7.95
N LEU A 304 10.70 -9.60 -7.16
CA LEU A 304 10.02 -8.32 -7.42
C LEU A 304 11.03 -7.16 -7.47
N THR A 305 11.93 -7.10 -6.50
CA THR A 305 12.98 -6.07 -6.43
C THR A 305 13.90 -6.17 -7.64
N ALA A 306 14.32 -7.39 -8.00
CA ALA A 306 15.12 -7.64 -9.20
C ALA A 306 14.40 -7.23 -10.50
N ASN A 307 13.07 -7.39 -10.59
CA ASN A 307 12.30 -6.94 -11.74
C ASN A 307 12.31 -5.40 -11.86
N ALA A 308 12.26 -4.66 -10.75
CA ALA A 308 12.40 -3.20 -10.75
C ALA A 308 13.83 -2.76 -11.09
N GLU A 309 14.84 -3.42 -10.51
CA GLU A 309 16.26 -3.21 -10.82
C GLU A 309 16.57 -3.39 -12.30
N ARG A 310 15.92 -4.37 -12.95
CA ARG A 310 16.14 -4.66 -14.37
C ARG A 310 15.80 -3.48 -15.28
N VAL A 311 14.78 -2.69 -14.92
CA VAL A 311 14.42 -1.46 -15.64
C VAL A 311 15.59 -0.47 -15.61
N LEU A 312 16.17 -0.22 -14.43
CA LEU A 312 17.30 0.70 -14.26
C LEU A 312 18.56 0.20 -14.97
N GLN A 313 18.84 -1.11 -14.91
CA GLN A 313 19.99 -1.73 -15.58
C GLN A 313 19.91 -1.59 -17.11
N LEU A 314 18.74 -1.86 -17.69
CA LEU A 314 18.50 -1.73 -19.13
C LEU A 314 18.53 -0.27 -19.61
N LEU A 315 18.13 0.66 -18.74
CA LEU A 315 18.27 2.10 -18.97
C LEU A 315 19.66 2.65 -18.60
N GLU A 316 20.60 1.79 -18.20
CA GLU A 316 21.96 2.16 -17.77
C GLU A 316 22.02 3.30 -16.73
N LEU A 317 21.02 3.36 -15.84
CA LEU A 317 20.96 4.36 -14.77
C LEU A 317 21.63 3.81 -13.50
N PRO A 318 22.70 4.44 -12.97
CA PRO A 318 23.32 3.99 -11.73
C PRO A 318 22.34 4.09 -10.56
N TYR A 319 22.31 3.07 -9.71
CA TYR A 319 21.41 3.02 -8.55
C TYR A 319 22.02 2.26 -7.37
N ARG A 320 21.38 2.39 -6.22
CA ARG A 320 21.61 1.56 -5.03
C ARG A 320 20.30 0.99 -4.51
N VAL A 321 20.42 -0.11 -3.77
CA VAL A 321 19.30 -0.79 -3.10
C VAL A 321 19.48 -0.64 -1.60
N LEU A 322 18.49 -0.05 -0.94
CA LEU A 322 18.45 0.09 0.51
C LEU A 322 17.44 -0.89 1.09
N ALA A 323 17.81 -1.61 2.14
CA ALA A 323 16.86 -2.25 3.03
C ALA A 323 16.40 -1.21 4.05
N LEU A 324 15.11 -0.89 4.04
CA LEU A 324 14.56 0.07 4.99
C LEU A 324 14.59 -0.49 6.41
N CYS A 325 14.88 0.37 7.38
CA CYS A 325 14.81 0.03 8.79
C CYS A 325 13.38 0.05 9.32
N THR A 326 13.18 -0.42 10.56
CA THR A 326 11.85 -0.51 11.18
C THR A 326 11.07 0.81 11.23
N GLY A 327 11.76 1.94 11.46
CA GLY A 327 11.16 3.27 11.57
C GLY A 327 10.80 3.94 10.24
N ASP A 328 11.39 3.51 9.13
CA ASP A 328 11.24 4.16 7.82
C ASP A 328 10.33 3.39 6.84
N MET A 329 9.86 2.21 7.22
CA MET A 329 8.96 1.41 6.39
C MET A 329 7.53 1.99 6.32
N GLY A 330 6.85 1.76 5.19
CA GLY A 330 5.43 2.05 5.01
C GLY A 330 4.50 1.24 5.92
N PHE A 331 3.30 1.78 6.19
CA PHE A 331 2.31 1.26 7.16
C PHE A 331 1.95 -0.22 6.97
N GLY A 332 1.79 -0.66 5.72
CA GLY A 332 1.36 -2.03 5.39
C GLY A 332 2.49 -3.04 5.23
N ALA A 333 3.76 -2.62 5.25
CA ALA A 333 4.89 -3.49 4.91
C ALA A 333 5.46 -4.24 6.11
N THR A 334 5.83 -5.51 5.93
CA THR A 334 6.67 -6.29 6.85
C THR A 334 8.15 -6.11 6.54
N LYS A 335 8.50 -5.93 5.26
CA LYS A 335 9.88 -5.68 4.78
C LYS A 335 9.81 -4.92 3.45
N THR A 336 10.71 -3.95 3.29
CA THR A 336 10.77 -3.10 2.09
C THR A 336 12.21 -2.91 1.61
N TYR A 337 12.40 -2.95 0.30
CA TYR A 337 13.60 -2.44 -0.36
C TYR A 337 13.26 -1.20 -1.18
N ASP A 338 14.06 -0.16 -1.01
CA ASP A 338 14.00 1.02 -1.86
C ASP A 338 15.13 0.97 -2.89
N LEU A 339 14.78 1.28 -4.14
CA LEU A 339 15.77 1.57 -5.17
C LEU A 339 15.93 3.08 -5.23
N GLU A 340 17.17 3.54 -5.16
CA GLU A 340 17.49 4.95 -5.33
C GLU A 340 18.40 5.15 -6.54
N VAL A 341 18.00 6.01 -7.47
CA VAL A 341 18.72 6.31 -8.70
C VAL A 341 19.60 7.54 -8.55
N TRP A 342 20.74 7.57 -9.23
CA TRP A 342 21.65 8.72 -9.24
C TRP A 342 21.02 9.94 -9.92
N VAL A 343 21.03 11.09 -9.24
CA VAL A 343 20.55 12.38 -9.77
C VAL A 343 21.73 13.37 -9.81
N PRO A 344 22.38 13.54 -10.97
CA PRO A 344 23.60 14.33 -11.13
C PRO A 344 23.54 15.74 -10.53
N SER A 345 22.45 16.48 -10.77
CA SER A 345 22.34 17.87 -10.28
C SER A 345 22.27 18.00 -8.76
N GLN A 346 21.98 16.90 -8.06
CA GLN A 346 21.86 16.86 -6.61
C GLN A 346 23.01 16.15 -5.92
N ASP A 347 23.94 15.57 -6.70
CA ASP A 347 25.08 14.79 -6.21
C ASP A 347 24.69 13.70 -5.19
N LYS A 348 23.55 13.04 -5.43
CA LYS A 348 23.03 11.99 -4.55
C LYS A 348 22.10 11.03 -5.27
N TYR A 349 21.86 9.90 -4.61
CA TYR A 349 20.80 8.97 -4.98
C TYR A 349 19.44 9.46 -4.46
N ARG A 350 18.37 9.24 -5.23
CA ARG A 350 16.99 9.56 -4.88
C ARG A 350 16.10 8.36 -5.13
N GLU A 351 15.21 8.05 -4.18
CA GLU A 351 14.20 7.00 -4.32
C GLU A 351 13.46 7.08 -5.67
N ILE A 352 13.39 5.95 -6.37
CA ILE A 352 12.68 5.77 -7.65
C ILE A 352 11.72 4.58 -7.63
N SER A 353 11.90 3.66 -6.68
CA SER A 353 11.01 2.54 -6.42
C SER A 353 11.06 2.15 -4.95
N SER A 354 9.93 1.69 -4.46
CA SER A 354 9.80 0.97 -3.20
C SER A 354 9.12 -0.36 -3.48
N CYS A 355 9.73 -1.46 -3.03
CA CYS A 355 9.28 -2.85 -3.22
C CYS A 355 9.05 -3.49 -1.85
N SER A 356 7.82 -3.90 -1.56
CA SER A 356 7.38 -4.32 -0.23
C SER A 356 6.72 -5.68 -0.23
N ASN A 357 7.01 -6.48 0.81
CA ASN A 357 6.18 -7.60 1.23
C ASN A 357 5.24 -7.13 2.33
N CYS A 358 3.93 -7.33 2.14
CA CYS A 358 2.91 -6.94 3.12
C CYS A 358 2.48 -8.11 4.02
N GLY A 359 3.04 -9.30 3.81
CA GLY A 359 2.56 -10.52 4.44
C GLY A 359 1.06 -10.69 4.20
N ASP A 360 0.33 -11.12 5.24
CA ASP A 360 -1.12 -11.29 5.21
C ASP A 360 -1.90 -10.01 5.62
N PHE A 361 -1.23 -8.86 5.77
CA PHE A 361 -1.85 -7.66 6.34
C PHE A 361 -2.99 -7.10 5.49
N GLN A 362 -2.75 -6.96 4.18
CA GLN A 362 -3.77 -6.50 3.23
C GLN A 362 -4.80 -7.60 2.97
N ALA A 363 -4.34 -8.84 2.78
CA ALA A 363 -5.20 -10.01 2.61
C ALA A 363 -6.23 -10.14 3.75
N ARG A 364 -5.85 -9.86 5.00
CA ARG A 364 -6.76 -9.88 6.15
C ARG A 364 -7.83 -8.78 6.08
N ARG A 365 -7.47 -7.56 5.65
CA ARG A 365 -8.43 -6.46 5.46
C ARG A 365 -9.41 -6.76 4.32
N MET A 366 -8.92 -7.39 3.26
CA MET A 366 -9.70 -7.74 2.06
C MET A 366 -10.42 -9.10 2.17
N GLN A 367 -10.11 -9.90 3.20
CA GLN A 367 -10.55 -11.30 3.30
C GLN A 367 -10.20 -12.16 2.08
N THR A 368 -9.05 -11.88 1.45
CA THR A 368 -8.50 -12.67 0.34
C THR A 368 -7.80 -13.89 0.88
N ARG A 369 -8.26 -15.06 0.43
CA ARG A 369 -7.76 -16.35 0.89
C ARG A 369 -7.42 -17.24 -0.30
N TYR A 370 -6.67 -18.30 -0.04
CA TYR A 370 -6.52 -19.44 -0.93
C TYR A 370 -6.91 -20.72 -0.21
N ARG A 371 -7.30 -21.75 -0.95
CA ARG A 371 -7.54 -23.08 -0.39
C ARG A 371 -6.21 -23.81 -0.27
N ASN A 372 -5.71 -23.96 0.96
CA ASN A 372 -4.48 -24.69 1.22
C ASN A 372 -4.66 -26.17 0.81
N PRO A 373 -3.79 -26.73 -0.06
CA PRO A 373 -3.94 -28.09 -0.57
C PRO A 373 -3.65 -29.17 0.47
N GLU A 374 -2.87 -28.87 1.51
CA GLU A 374 -2.53 -29.79 2.59
C GLU A 374 -3.66 -29.87 3.64
N THR A 375 -4.22 -28.73 4.03
CA THR A 375 -5.25 -28.67 5.10
C THR A 375 -6.68 -28.67 4.56
N GLY A 376 -6.88 -28.31 3.29
CA GLY A 376 -8.17 -28.10 2.65
C GLY A 376 -8.92 -26.84 3.12
N LYS A 377 -8.34 -26.09 4.08
CA LYS A 377 -8.97 -24.92 4.69
C LYS A 377 -8.60 -23.63 3.94
N PRO A 378 -9.50 -22.63 3.93
CA PRO A 378 -9.15 -21.30 3.47
C PRO A 378 -8.14 -20.63 4.41
N GLU A 379 -7.02 -20.19 3.86
CA GLU A 379 -5.95 -19.47 4.56
C GLU A 379 -5.66 -18.15 3.84
N LEU A 380 -5.15 -17.14 4.54
CA LEU A 380 -4.84 -15.85 3.92
C LEU A 380 -3.66 -15.99 2.95
N VAL A 381 -3.74 -15.31 1.81
CA VAL A 381 -2.59 -15.15 0.89
C VAL A 381 -1.61 -14.11 1.44
N HIS A 382 -0.42 -14.04 0.85
CA HIS A 382 0.45 -12.88 1.02
C HIS A 382 0.37 -11.95 -0.20
N THR A 383 0.54 -10.65 0.03
CA THR A 383 0.54 -9.63 -1.03
C THR A 383 1.87 -8.88 -1.07
N LEU A 384 2.31 -8.54 -2.27
CA LEU A 384 3.49 -7.73 -2.52
C LEU A 384 3.18 -6.67 -3.56
N ASN A 385 3.89 -5.55 -3.47
CA ASN A 385 3.83 -4.48 -4.46
C ASN A 385 5.19 -3.82 -4.63
N GLY A 386 5.46 -3.33 -5.83
CA GLY A 386 6.73 -2.68 -6.16
C GLY A 386 6.59 -1.76 -7.35
N SER A 387 7.28 -0.62 -7.30
CA SER A 387 7.30 0.30 -8.44
C SER A 387 8.28 -0.23 -9.50
N GLY A 388 7.86 -0.34 -10.76
CA GLY A 388 8.69 -0.77 -11.89
C GLY A 388 8.69 0.20 -13.08
N LEU A 389 8.70 1.52 -12.94
CA LEU A 389 9.13 2.39 -11.84
C LEU A 389 8.17 3.59 -11.71
N ALA A 390 8.49 4.55 -10.84
CA ALA A 390 7.91 5.89 -10.94
C ALA A 390 8.41 6.59 -12.22
N VAL A 391 7.54 6.74 -13.23
CA VAL A 391 7.91 7.15 -14.60
C VAL A 391 8.46 8.58 -14.61
N GLY A 392 7.83 9.50 -13.87
CA GLY A 392 8.29 10.89 -13.75
C GLY A 392 9.69 11.00 -13.15
N ARG A 393 10.00 10.26 -12.08
CA ARG A 393 11.34 10.23 -11.48
C ARG A 393 12.35 9.56 -12.42
N THR A 394 11.93 8.55 -13.17
CA THR A 394 12.78 7.93 -14.20
C THR A 394 13.11 8.91 -15.33
N LEU A 395 12.15 9.72 -15.75
CA LEU A 395 12.38 10.79 -16.73
C LEU A 395 13.42 11.79 -16.20
N VAL A 396 13.32 12.22 -14.94
CA VAL A 396 14.35 13.08 -14.32
C VAL A 396 15.73 12.44 -14.43
N ALA A 397 15.85 11.17 -14.03
CA ALA A 397 17.12 10.45 -14.10
C ALA A 397 17.66 10.34 -15.54
N VAL A 398 16.80 10.06 -16.53
CA VAL A 398 17.22 9.99 -17.94
C VAL A 398 17.69 11.37 -18.43
N LEU A 399 16.91 12.43 -18.21
CA LEU A 399 17.28 13.79 -18.63
C LEU A 399 18.65 14.18 -18.07
N GLU A 400 18.89 13.95 -16.77
CA GLU A 400 20.13 14.40 -16.14
C GLU A 400 21.33 13.49 -16.45
N ASN A 401 21.17 12.16 -16.48
CA ASN A 401 22.30 11.25 -16.72
C ASN A 401 22.72 11.20 -18.21
N TYR A 402 21.79 11.49 -19.13
CA TYR A 402 22.04 11.43 -20.58
C TYR A 402 22.28 12.81 -21.21
N GLN A 403 22.40 13.88 -20.42
CA GLN A 403 22.69 15.20 -20.95
C GLN A 403 24.08 15.27 -21.62
N GLN A 404 24.16 16.12 -22.65
CA GLN A 404 25.37 16.47 -23.38
C GLN A 404 25.74 17.94 -23.11
N ALA A 405 26.98 18.31 -23.42
CA ALA A 405 27.51 19.65 -23.13
C ALA A 405 26.69 20.78 -23.80
N ASP A 406 26.13 20.51 -24.98
CA ASP A 406 25.29 21.46 -25.71
C ASP A 406 23.86 21.58 -25.14
N GLY A 407 23.52 20.81 -24.10
CA GLY A 407 22.20 20.74 -23.46
C GLY A 407 21.18 19.84 -24.15
N SER A 408 21.60 19.08 -25.18
CA SER A 408 20.78 18.00 -25.75
C SER A 408 20.84 16.74 -24.88
N ILE A 409 19.87 15.84 -25.04
CA ILE A 409 19.75 14.59 -24.26
C ILE A 409 19.88 13.40 -25.22
N ARG A 410 20.86 12.52 -24.98
CA ARG A 410 20.94 11.26 -25.71
C ARG A 410 19.79 10.34 -25.29
N VAL A 411 19.09 9.73 -26.24
CA VAL A 411 18.04 8.74 -25.93
C VAL A 411 18.69 7.41 -25.53
N PRO A 412 18.33 6.80 -24.38
CA PRO A 412 18.80 5.46 -24.03
C PRO A 412 18.50 4.43 -25.12
N GLU A 413 19.42 3.50 -25.36
CA GLU A 413 19.34 2.56 -26.49
C GLU A 413 18.02 1.77 -26.49
N VAL A 414 17.59 1.27 -25.32
CA VAL A 414 16.33 0.52 -25.17
C VAL A 414 15.07 1.35 -25.45
N LEU A 415 15.17 2.68 -25.43
CA LEU A 415 14.05 3.59 -25.70
C LEU A 415 13.97 4.04 -27.16
N LYS A 416 15.06 3.95 -27.94
CA LYS A 416 15.08 4.36 -29.35
C LYS A 416 13.94 3.75 -30.19
N PRO A 417 13.56 2.45 -30.05
CA PRO A 417 12.44 1.87 -30.78
C PRO A 417 11.09 2.58 -30.55
N TYR A 418 10.89 3.18 -29.37
CA TYR A 418 9.66 3.91 -29.00
C TYR A 418 9.68 5.37 -29.46
N MET A 419 10.85 5.88 -29.84
CA MET A 419 11.11 7.28 -30.12
C MET A 419 11.03 7.64 -31.62
N ALA A 420 10.56 6.71 -32.48
CA ALA A 420 10.47 6.90 -33.94
C ALA A 420 11.75 7.43 -34.59
N GLY A 421 12.89 6.82 -34.23
CA GLY A 421 14.19 7.16 -34.79
C GLY A 421 14.85 8.41 -34.19
N ILE A 422 14.24 9.07 -33.20
CA ILE A 422 14.92 10.13 -32.44
C ILE A 422 16.02 9.48 -31.58
N GLU A 423 17.27 9.81 -31.86
CA GLU A 423 18.43 9.36 -31.09
C GLU A 423 18.92 10.40 -30.06
N VAL A 424 18.65 11.68 -30.32
CA VAL A 424 19.02 12.81 -29.47
C VAL A 424 17.85 13.81 -29.43
N ILE A 425 17.54 14.32 -28.23
CA ILE A 425 16.52 15.34 -27.98
C ILE A 425 17.21 16.68 -27.75
N GLY A 426 17.02 17.66 -28.63
CA GLY A 426 17.61 18.99 -28.53
C GLY A 426 17.52 19.78 -29.82
#